data_AF-A0A016V2H7-F1
#
_entry.id   AF-A0A016V2H7-F1
#
_cell.length_a   1.000
_cell.length_b   1.000
_cell.length_c   1.000
_cell.angle_alpha   90.00
_cell.angle_beta   90.00
_cell.angle_gamma   90.00
#
_symmetry.space_group_name_H-M   'P 1'
#
loop_
_entity.id
_entity.type
_entity.pdbx_description
1 polymer ?
#
loop_
_entity_poly.entity_id
_entity_poly.type
_entity_poly.pdbx_seq_one_letter_code
_entity_poly.pdbx_strand_id
1 'polypeptide(L)'
;MAFAPVPAIFAPSQQRGHDIAVYIFPHEHSLCYEFFFHCRSADAKTETYLCCGCKALKTKDNKVYRQPIPSVKLRDGYFISDPMNPFRPHFCLPRSTPQATTRRLIIERCNELRAGPSGKPTRNVVDELLSDITSPKFGTLFISFLACS
;
A
#
# COMPACT_ATOMS: atom_id res chain seq x y z
N MET A 1 4.31 17.85 18.86
CA MET A 1 5.28 17.74 17.76
C MET A 1 4.52 17.67 16.45
N ALA A 2 4.96 18.40 15.42
CA ALA A 2 4.39 18.30 14.09
C ALA A 2 4.99 17.06 13.39
N PHE A 3 4.17 16.31 12.66
CA PHE A 3 4.62 15.16 11.88
C PHE A 3 5.51 15.64 10.73
N ALA A 4 6.70 15.05 10.58
CA ALA A 4 7.58 15.31 9.45
C ALA A 4 7.10 14.52 8.23
N PRO A 5 7.03 15.14 7.02
CA PRO A 5 6.60 14.42 5.83
C PRO A 5 7.47 13.20 5.51
N VAL A 6 6.84 12.09 5.10
CA VAL A 6 7.51 10.82 4.77
C VAL A 6 7.12 10.40 3.36
N PRO A 7 8.04 9.93 2.50
CA PRO A 7 7.69 9.46 1.16
C PRO A 7 6.69 8.31 1.21
N ALA A 8 5.71 8.34 0.32
CA ALA A 8 4.76 7.26 0.13
C ALA A 8 5.28 6.25 -0.89
N ILE A 9 5.12 4.96 -0.59
CA ILE A 9 5.36 3.89 -1.54
C ILE A 9 4.05 3.62 -2.27
N PHE A 10 3.99 3.85 -3.58
CA PHE A 10 2.80 3.54 -4.36
C PHE A 10 2.84 2.11 -4.86
N ALA A 11 1.68 1.45 -4.82
CA ALA A 11 1.52 0.10 -5.31
C ALA A 11 0.15 -0.09 -5.97
N PRO A 12 0.02 -1.02 -6.93
CA PRO A 12 -1.20 -1.17 -7.69
C PRO A 12 -2.39 -1.53 -6.79
N SER A 13 -3.50 -0.84 -7.04
CA SER A 13 -4.79 -1.16 -6.44
C SER A 13 -5.41 -2.38 -7.11
N GLN A 14 -6.15 -3.16 -6.30
CA GLN A 14 -6.96 -4.26 -6.81
C GLN A 14 -8.21 -3.77 -7.56
N GLN A 15 -8.72 -2.60 -7.17
CA GLN A 15 -9.81 -1.91 -7.87
C GLN A 15 -9.18 -0.98 -8.89
N ARG A 16 -9.55 -1.10 -10.17
CA ARG A 16 -9.05 -0.22 -11.25
C ARG A 16 -9.21 1.24 -10.83
N GLY A 17 -8.14 2.02 -10.92
CA GLY A 17 -8.14 3.42 -10.47
C GLY A 17 -6.78 3.82 -9.90
N HIS A 18 -6.80 4.72 -8.92
CA HIS A 18 -5.60 5.21 -8.24
C HIS A 18 -4.86 4.09 -7.51
N ASP A 19 -3.53 4.18 -7.52
CA ASP A 19 -2.67 3.33 -6.70
C ASP A 19 -2.98 3.51 -5.21
N ILE A 20 -2.63 2.50 -4.43
CA ILE A 20 -2.61 2.62 -2.98
C ILE A 20 -1.33 3.33 -2.56
N ALA A 21 -1.36 3.97 -1.40
CA ALA A 21 -0.17 4.40 -0.68
C ALA A 21 0.17 3.40 0.43
N VAL A 22 1.43 3.00 0.54
CA VAL A 22 1.96 2.10 1.57
C VAL A 22 2.88 2.88 2.49
N TYR A 23 2.65 2.75 3.79
CA TYR A 23 3.50 3.28 4.85
C TYR A 23 4.13 2.11 5.60
N ILE A 24 5.45 1.98 5.51
CA ILE A 24 6.25 1.02 6.28
C ILE A 24 6.62 1.66 7.61
N PHE A 25 6.49 0.92 8.71
CA PHE A 25 6.74 1.47 10.04
C PHE A 25 8.24 1.76 10.21
N PRO A 26 8.63 2.96 10.69
CA PRO A 26 10.03 3.38 10.72
C PRO A 26 10.90 2.64 11.73
N HIS A 27 10.29 1.98 12.72
CA HIS A 27 11.00 1.20 13.74
C HIS A 27 10.74 -0.30 13.64
N GLU A 28 9.84 -0.72 12.73
CA GLU A 28 9.47 -2.11 12.54
C GLU A 28 9.11 -2.37 11.07
N HIS A 29 10.15 -2.47 10.23
CA HIS A 29 9.97 -2.51 8.77
C HIS A 29 9.22 -3.76 8.28
N SER A 30 9.07 -4.77 9.14
CA SER A 30 8.24 -5.96 8.91
C SER A 30 6.75 -5.64 8.90
N LEU A 31 6.32 -4.45 9.34
CA LEU A 31 4.94 -4.01 9.42
C LEU A 31 4.66 -2.78 8.55
N CYS A 32 3.45 -2.74 7.99
CA CYS A 32 2.98 -1.62 7.18
C CYS A 32 1.48 -1.35 7.32
N TYR A 33 1.08 -0.14 6.92
CA TYR A 33 -0.29 0.20 6.60
C TYR A 33 -0.45 0.50 5.10
N GLU A 34 -1.58 0.06 4.55
CA GLU A 34 -1.98 0.33 3.17
C GLU A 34 -3.18 1.27 3.16
N PHE A 35 -3.15 2.29 2.31
CA PHE A 35 -4.21 3.28 2.18
C PHE A 35 -4.69 3.37 0.74
N PHE A 36 -6.00 3.37 0.52
CA PHE A 36 -6.60 3.54 -0.81
C PHE A 36 -7.02 4.98 -1.02
N PHE A 37 -6.95 5.45 -2.27
CA PHE A 37 -7.39 6.79 -2.64
C PHE A 37 -8.87 7.00 -2.32
N HIS A 38 -9.20 8.13 -1.71
CA HIS A 38 -10.59 8.51 -1.41
C HIS A 38 -11.04 9.70 -2.24
N CYS A 39 -10.32 10.81 -2.17
CA CYS A 39 -10.65 12.02 -2.90
C CYS A 39 -9.45 12.95 -3.04
N ARG A 40 -9.52 13.84 -4.03
CA ARG A 40 -8.59 14.96 -4.18
C ARG A 40 -9.23 16.22 -3.59
N SER A 41 -8.44 17.00 -2.87
CA SER A 41 -8.87 18.24 -2.24
C SER A 41 -9.09 19.33 -3.30
N ALA A 42 -9.78 20.42 -2.91
CA ALA A 42 -10.05 21.55 -3.80
C ALA A 42 -8.78 22.25 -4.32
N ASP A 43 -7.65 22.11 -3.62
CA ASP A 43 -6.35 22.63 -4.04
C ASP A 43 -5.71 21.84 -5.20
N ALA A 44 -6.35 20.75 -5.66
CA ALA A 44 -5.90 19.83 -6.69
C ALA A 44 -4.52 19.18 -6.46
N LYS A 45 -3.88 19.41 -5.29
CA LYS A 45 -2.54 18.95 -4.94
C LYS A 45 -2.54 17.99 -3.76
N THR A 46 -3.51 18.15 -2.87
CA THR A 46 -3.61 17.32 -1.67
C THR A 46 -4.63 16.21 -1.89
N GLU A 47 -4.20 14.99 -1.69
CA GLU A 47 -5.03 13.80 -1.83
C GLU A 47 -5.32 13.19 -0.47
N THR A 48 -6.55 12.74 -0.27
CA THR A 48 -6.94 12.02 0.95
C THR A 48 -7.01 10.54 0.62
N TYR A 49 -6.36 9.75 1.47
CA TYR A 49 -6.31 8.31 1.42
C TYR A 49 -6.87 7.72 2.71
N LEU A 50 -7.50 6.56 2.63
CA LEU A 50 -8.16 5.87 3.75
C LEU A 50 -7.54 4.50 4.00
N CYS A 51 -7.44 4.09 5.26
CA CYS A 51 -6.84 2.80 5.61
C CYS A 51 -7.64 1.61 5.04
N CYS A 52 -6.96 0.74 4.28
CA CYS A 52 -7.53 -0.45 3.67
C CYS A 52 -8.02 -1.46 4.72
N GLY A 53 -7.21 -1.70 5.76
CA GLY A 53 -7.54 -2.65 6.83
C GLY A 53 -8.78 -2.23 7.61
N CYS A 54 -8.82 -0.96 8.04
CA CYS A 54 -9.95 -0.39 8.75
C CYS A 54 -11.22 -0.38 7.88
N LYS A 55 -11.12 -0.06 6.59
CA LYS A 55 -12.27 -0.12 5.66
C LYS A 55 -12.82 -1.53 5.53
N ALA A 56 -11.95 -2.54 5.42
CA ALA A 56 -12.37 -3.94 5.31
C ALA A 56 -13.11 -4.41 6.58
N LEU A 57 -12.57 -4.12 7.76
CA LEU A 57 -13.20 -4.43 9.04
C LEU A 57 -14.55 -3.73 9.19
N LYS A 58 -14.63 -2.42 8.88
CA LYS A 58 -15.88 -1.66 8.96
C LYS A 58 -16.94 -2.15 7.97
N THR A 59 -16.53 -2.59 6.79
CA THR A 59 -17.44 -3.20 5.81
C THR A 59 -17.98 -4.54 6.31
N LYS A 60 -17.15 -5.32 7.00
CA LYS A 60 -17.53 -6.61 7.57
C LYS A 60 -18.50 -6.47 8.74
N ASP A 61 -18.24 -5.53 9.66
CA ASP A 61 -19.09 -5.28 10.82
C ASP A 61 -19.14 -3.80 11.21
N ASN A 62 -20.08 -3.06 10.61
CA ASN A 62 -20.27 -1.65 10.89
C ASN A 62 -20.86 -1.37 12.29
N LYS A 63 -21.45 -2.38 12.94
CA LYS A 63 -22.03 -2.21 14.29
C LYS A 63 -20.93 -2.17 15.34
N VAL A 64 -19.88 -2.98 15.16
CA VAL A 64 -18.69 -3.01 16.01
C VAL A 64 -17.75 -1.84 15.69
N TYR A 65 -17.43 -1.62 14.41
CA TYR A 65 -16.46 -0.60 14.00
C TYR A 65 -17.12 0.73 13.66
N ARG A 66 -17.61 1.45 14.68
CA ARG A 66 -18.35 2.70 14.48
C ARG A 66 -17.45 3.90 14.20
N GLN A 67 -16.22 3.92 14.71
CA GLN A 67 -15.29 5.04 14.51
C GLN A 67 -15.04 5.35 13.01
N PRO A 68 -14.74 6.63 12.67
CA PRO A 68 -14.27 6.99 11.34
C PRO A 68 -13.06 6.15 10.92
N ILE A 69 -12.97 5.84 9.62
CA ILE A 69 -11.80 5.14 9.08
C ILE A 69 -10.59 6.10 9.16
N PRO A 70 -9.44 5.67 9.70
CA PRO A 70 -8.22 6.46 9.69
C PRO A 70 -7.88 6.92 8.27
N SER A 71 -7.58 8.20 8.15
CA SER A 71 -7.31 8.88 6.89
C SER A 71 -5.96 9.56 6.96
N VAL A 72 -5.23 9.57 5.85
CA VAL A 72 -3.98 10.29 5.66
C VAL A 72 -4.08 11.24 4.48
N LYS A 73 -3.33 12.32 4.53
CA LYS A 73 -3.17 13.27 3.44
C LYS A 73 -1.82 13.05 2.78
N LEU A 74 -1.84 12.99 1.46
CA LEU A 74 -0.65 12.96 0.62
C LEU A 74 -0.57 14.26 -0.18
N ARG A 75 0.66 14.71 -0.43
CA ARG A 75 0.97 15.81 -1.34
C ARG A 75 2.31 15.52 -1.99
N ASP A 76 2.37 15.64 -3.31
CA ASP A 76 3.58 15.44 -4.12
C ASP A 76 4.30 14.10 -3.84
N GLY A 77 3.53 13.05 -3.53
CA GLY A 77 4.05 11.72 -3.22
C GLY A 77 4.51 11.51 -1.77
N TYR A 78 4.27 12.46 -0.87
CA TYR A 78 4.63 12.35 0.55
C TYR A 78 3.38 12.30 1.43
N PHE A 79 3.40 11.47 2.47
CA PHE A 79 2.50 11.59 3.60
C PHE A 79 2.80 12.91 4.31
N ILE A 80 1.82 13.82 4.38
CA ILE A 80 1.92 15.09 5.10
C ILE A 80 1.11 15.09 6.41
N SER A 81 0.49 13.95 6.73
CA SER A 81 -0.18 13.70 8.00
C SER A 81 0.25 12.34 8.53
N ASP A 82 0.36 12.23 9.85
CA ASP A 82 0.80 11.01 10.52
C ASP A 82 -0.08 9.78 10.23
N PRO A 83 0.45 8.75 9.55
CA PRO A 83 -0.26 7.48 9.34
C PRO A 83 -0.56 6.71 10.63
N MET A 84 0.12 7.02 11.74
CA MET A 84 -0.05 6.43 13.06
C MET A 84 -0.72 7.40 14.06
N ASN A 85 -1.43 8.42 13.55
CA ASN A 85 -2.03 9.47 14.37
C ASN A 85 -2.87 8.92 15.56
N PRO A 86 -2.49 9.19 16.82
CA PRO A 86 -3.17 8.66 17.99
C PRO A 86 -4.59 9.23 18.18
N PHE A 87 -4.91 10.38 17.58
CA PHE A 87 -6.26 10.98 17.63
C PHE A 87 -7.25 10.33 16.66
N ARG A 88 -6.75 9.58 15.67
CA ARG A 88 -7.55 8.75 14.77
C ARG A 88 -6.92 7.36 14.69
N PRO A 89 -6.95 6.60 15.80
CA PRO A 89 -6.23 5.34 15.90
C PRO A 89 -6.83 4.31 14.93
N HIS A 90 -5.95 3.48 14.39
CA HIS A 90 -6.39 2.33 13.62
C HIS A 90 -7.03 1.29 14.53
N PHE A 91 -8.09 0.67 14.01
CA PHE A 91 -8.72 -0.50 14.62
C PHE A 91 -8.40 -1.79 13.85
N CYS A 92 -7.60 -1.69 12.79
CA CYS A 92 -6.94 -2.83 12.18
C CYS A 92 -5.54 -3.01 12.74
N LEU A 93 -5.07 -4.26 12.76
CA LEU A 93 -3.68 -4.57 13.00
C LEU A 93 -2.83 -4.19 11.76
N PRO A 94 -1.57 -3.75 11.94
CA PRO A 94 -0.63 -3.59 10.84
C PRO A 94 -0.46 -4.90 10.07
N ARG A 95 -0.16 -4.79 8.78
CA ARG A 95 0.07 -5.95 7.90
C ARG A 95 1.55 -6.26 7.83
N SER A 96 1.89 -7.53 7.64
CA SER A 96 3.25 -7.93 7.28
C SER A 96 3.66 -7.28 5.96
N THR A 97 4.74 -6.51 5.96
CA THR A 97 5.29 -5.84 4.77
C THR A 97 5.63 -6.85 3.67
N PRO A 98 6.38 -7.95 3.92
CA PRO A 98 6.61 -8.96 2.89
C PRO A 98 5.32 -9.51 2.27
N GLN A 99 4.32 -9.84 3.10
CA GLN A 99 3.05 -10.37 2.60
C GLN A 99 2.27 -9.33 1.80
N ALA A 100 2.26 -8.07 2.24
CA ALA A 100 1.64 -6.97 1.52
C ALA A 100 2.31 -6.77 0.16
N THR A 101 3.65 -6.72 0.11
CA THR A 101 4.42 -6.59 -1.12
C THR A 101 4.13 -7.74 -2.08
N THR A 102 4.19 -9.00 -1.62
CA THR A 102 3.85 -10.16 -2.45
C THR A 102 2.44 -10.06 -3.03
N ARG A 103 1.46 -9.64 -2.21
CA ARG A 103 0.08 -9.44 -2.67
C ARG A 103 0.01 -8.39 -3.78
N ARG A 104 0.80 -7.32 -3.70
CA ARG A 104 0.82 -6.26 -4.70
C ARG A 104 1.45 -6.69 -6.01
N LEU A 105 2.52 -7.47 -5.98
CA LEU A 105 3.09 -8.09 -7.18
C LEU A 105 2.08 -9.00 -7.89
N ILE A 106 1.34 -9.82 -7.13
CA ILE A 106 0.28 -10.68 -7.70
C ILE A 106 -0.82 -9.82 -8.35
N ILE A 107 -1.24 -8.73 -7.71
CA ILE A 107 -2.24 -7.80 -8.25
C ILE A 107 -1.74 -7.14 -9.53
N GLU A 108 -0.49 -6.68 -9.55
CA GLU A 108 0.15 -6.08 -10.72
C GLU A 108 0.10 -7.03 -11.91
N ARG A 109 0.60 -8.26 -11.74
CA ARG A 109 0.56 -9.31 -12.78
C ARG A 109 -0.87 -9.62 -13.23
N CYS A 110 -1.81 -9.71 -12.28
CA CYS A 110 -3.22 -9.92 -12.62
C CYS A 110 -3.81 -8.75 -13.41
N ASN A 111 -3.40 -7.51 -13.14
CA ASN A 111 -3.83 -6.34 -13.87
C ASN A 111 -3.22 -6.32 -15.29
N GLU A 112 -1.94 -6.67 -15.45
CA GLU A 112 -1.27 -6.84 -16.74
C GLU A 112 -2.01 -7.85 -17.63
N LEU A 113 -2.30 -9.04 -17.10
CA LEU A 113 -3.01 -10.10 -17.83
C LEU A 113 -4.42 -9.70 -18.28
N ARG A 114 -5.10 -8.82 -17.52
CA ARG A 114 -6.44 -8.33 -17.85
C ARG A 114 -6.43 -7.17 -18.85
N ALA A 115 -5.30 -6.52 -19.09
CA ALA A 115 -5.19 -5.32 -19.91
C ALA A 115 -5.16 -5.60 -21.43
N GLY A 116 -5.04 -6.85 -21.86
CA GLY A 116 -5.00 -7.24 -23.29
C GLY A 116 -4.03 -8.38 -23.53
N PRO A 117 -3.96 -8.95 -24.75
CA PRO A 117 -3.30 -10.22 -24.99
C PRO A 117 -1.79 -10.05 -24.74
N SER A 118 -1.30 -10.49 -23.59
CA SER A 118 0.09 -10.87 -23.53
C SER A 118 0.21 -12.05 -24.50
N GLY A 119 1.07 -11.94 -25.52
CA GLY A 119 1.35 -13.05 -26.45
C GLY A 119 2.00 -14.26 -25.76
N LYS A 120 1.88 -14.39 -24.43
CA LYS A 120 2.52 -15.40 -23.60
C LYS A 120 1.44 -16.36 -23.09
N PRO A 121 1.57 -17.68 -23.36
CA PRO A 121 0.66 -18.67 -22.83
C PRO A 121 0.70 -18.68 -21.31
N THR A 122 -0.48 -18.79 -20.68
CA THR A 122 -0.72 -18.74 -19.22
C THR A 122 0.18 -19.67 -18.40
N ARG A 123 0.71 -20.75 -19.01
CA ARG A 123 1.64 -21.70 -18.37
C ARG A 123 2.99 -21.08 -17.96
N ASN A 124 3.46 -20.04 -18.67
CA ASN A 124 4.76 -19.42 -18.38
C ASN A 124 4.70 -18.40 -17.23
N VAL A 125 3.50 -18.02 -16.79
CA VAL A 125 3.29 -16.97 -15.77
C VAL A 125 3.64 -17.48 -14.37
N VAL A 126 3.41 -18.77 -14.08
CA VAL A 126 3.68 -19.37 -12.77
C VAL A 126 5.20 -19.51 -12.55
N ASP A 127 5.94 -19.95 -13.56
CA ASP A 127 7.40 -20.08 -13.48
C ASP A 127 8.10 -18.71 -13.44
N GLU A 128 7.59 -17.71 -14.18
CA GLU A 128 8.09 -16.32 -14.07
C GLU A 128 7.82 -15.72 -12.68
N LEU A 129 6.65 -15.98 -12.06
CA LEU A 129 6.33 -15.54 -10.69
C LEU A 129 7.23 -16.20 -9.64
N LEU A 130 7.45 -17.51 -9.75
CA LEU A 130 8.34 -18.24 -8.84
C LEU A 130 9.80 -17.80 -9.03
N SER A 131 10.21 -17.52 -10.27
CA SER A 131 11.55 -16.98 -10.58
C SER A 131 11.73 -15.56 -10.06
N ASP A 132 10.73 -14.69 -10.20
CA ASP A 132 10.77 -13.32 -9.64
C ASP A 132 10.87 -13.36 -8.12
N ILE A 133 10.07 -14.23 -7.45
CA ILE A 133 10.09 -14.46 -6.00
C ILE A 133 11.45 -14.98 -5.50
N THR A 134 12.15 -15.75 -6.33
CA THR A 134 13.44 -16.37 -5.99
C THR A 134 14.65 -15.60 -6.50
N SER A 135 14.47 -14.55 -7.31
CA SER A 135 15.59 -13.81 -7.89
C SER A 135 16.27 -12.89 -6.86
N PRO A 136 17.58 -12.60 -7.03
CA PRO A 136 18.33 -11.69 -6.14
C PRO A 136 17.80 -10.23 -6.11
N LYS A 137 16.87 -9.86 -6.99
CA LYS A 137 16.15 -8.58 -6.91
C LYS A 137 15.37 -8.44 -5.59
N PHE A 138 14.98 -9.56 -4.97
CA PHE A 138 14.40 -9.59 -3.63
C PHE A 138 15.36 -9.10 -2.54
N GLY A 139 16.68 -9.32 -2.72
CA GLY A 139 17.71 -8.81 -1.82
C GLY A 139 18.04 -7.35 -2.06
N THR A 140 18.00 -6.88 -3.31
CA THR A 140 18.39 -5.50 -3.64
C THR A 140 17.37 -4.46 -3.19
N LEU A 141 16.08 -4.81 -3.12
CA LEU A 141 15.04 -3.95 -2.50
C LEU A 141 15.24 -3.76 -0.99
N PHE A 142 15.93 -4.68 -0.30
CA PHE A 142 16.37 -4.48 1.09
C PHE A 142 17.68 -3.70 1.18
N ILE A 143 18.60 -3.89 0.23
CA ILE A 143 19.95 -3.31 0.26
C ILE A 143 19.97 -1.84 -0.19
N SER A 144 19.12 -1.43 -1.14
CA SER A 144 19.06 -0.02 -1.57
C SER A 144 18.46 0.92 -0.52
N PHE A 145 17.77 0.39 0.51
CA PHE A 145 17.25 1.20 1.61
C PHE A 145 18.22 1.32 2.80
N LEU A 146 19.21 0.42 2.94
CA LEU A 146 20.27 0.58 3.94
C LEU A 146 21.40 1.51 3.48
N ALA A 147 21.54 1.76 2.18
CA ALA A 147 22.62 2.58 1.61
C ALA A 147 22.34 4.10 1.60
N CYS A 148 21.22 4.55 2.18
CA CYS A 148 20.87 5.98 2.31
C CYS A 148 20.40 6.37 3.74
N SER A 149 20.81 5.60 4.75
CA SER A 149 20.68 5.98 6.17
C SER A 149 21.99 6.52 6.71
#